data_AF-A0A7X8UVH3-F1
#
_entry.id   AF-A0A7X8UVH3-F1
#
_cell.length_a   1.000
_cell.length_b   1.000
_cell.length_c   1.000
_cell.angle_alpha   90.00
_cell.angle_beta   90.00
_cell.angle_gamma   90.00
#
_symmetry.space_group_name_H-M   'P 1'
#
loop_
_entity.id
_entity.type
_entity.pdbx_description
1 polymer ?
#
loop_
_entity_poly.entity_id
_entity_poly.type
_entity_poly.pdbx_seq_one_letter_code
_entity_poly.pdbx_strand_id
1 'polypeptide(L)'
;MIGDQYRESGLLARLLLTMPVPMPKRWTEAEIHPHFEKRIEEIIDRLCGLQFSYDDEGNPVPFVLKLSPDGKESWERFYNEHAQEQIELTGDLAAAWSKLEGYAARLALIIHFIRWADDDPTLHDPEVIDSKSISVGVILARWFGSEAKRIYGVFEESDEAREQRRFIELIQRKGGWVSVRDWQRTRHITSEESEQELLALVTAGYGRLEWTEQTGRGQPTKRFFLSYDTGDGDTNSPGAIKNGNSVTVAPVTDEKHEAESEYRGDW
;
A
#
# COMPACT_ATOMS: atom_id res chain seq x y z
N MET A 1 1.57 -16.84 14.14
CA MET A 1 1.80 -15.69 15.04
C MET A 1 3.29 -15.49 15.14
N ILE A 2 3.77 -14.30 14.84
CA ILE A 2 5.13 -13.89 15.21
C ILE A 2 5.13 -13.85 16.74
N GLY A 3 6.02 -14.61 17.39
CA GLY A 3 6.11 -14.65 18.85
C GLY A 3 6.73 -13.37 19.41
N ASP A 4 6.33 -12.96 20.62
CA ASP A 4 6.81 -11.75 21.31
C ASP A 4 8.35 -11.66 21.39
N GLN A 5 9.04 -12.80 21.38
CA GLN A 5 10.52 -12.88 21.36
C GLN A 5 11.16 -12.21 20.13
N TYR A 6 10.48 -12.18 18.97
CA TYR A 6 11.00 -11.50 17.76
C TYR A 6 10.80 -9.98 17.80
N ARG A 7 9.85 -9.52 18.63
CA ARG A 7 9.56 -8.12 18.91
C ARG A 7 10.67 -7.53 19.79
N GLU A 8 10.95 -8.20 20.91
CA GLU A 8 11.96 -7.78 21.89
C GLU A 8 13.40 -7.79 21.36
N SER A 9 13.71 -8.66 20.38
CA SER A 9 15.04 -8.71 19.74
C SER A 9 15.26 -7.62 18.67
N GLY A 10 14.23 -6.81 18.37
CA GLY A 10 14.27 -5.76 17.34
C GLY A 10 14.41 -6.31 15.92
N LEU A 11 14.12 -7.60 15.70
CA LEU A 11 14.17 -8.22 14.38
C LEU A 11 13.11 -7.61 13.45
N LEU A 12 11.89 -7.39 13.96
CA LEU A 12 10.78 -6.83 13.17
C LEU A 12 11.09 -5.43 12.65
N ALA A 13 11.75 -4.60 13.45
CA ALA A 13 12.17 -3.26 13.04
C ALA A 13 13.17 -3.26 11.87
N ARG A 14 13.82 -4.39 11.56
CA ARG A 14 14.76 -4.56 10.44
C ARG A 14 14.10 -5.19 9.20
N LEU A 15 12.80 -5.50 9.25
CA LEU A 15 12.07 -6.05 8.13
C LEU A 15 11.14 -4.97 7.56
N LEU A 16 11.10 -4.87 6.22
CA LEU A 16 10.13 -4.05 5.51
C LEU A 16 8.84 -4.87 5.36
N LEU A 17 8.04 -4.89 6.42
CA LEU A 17 6.83 -5.70 6.51
C LEU A 17 5.66 -5.06 5.75
N THR A 18 4.75 -5.92 5.27
CA THR A 18 3.50 -5.50 4.62
C THR A 18 2.34 -6.41 5.02
N MET A 19 1.14 -5.84 5.09
CA MET A 19 -0.13 -6.50 5.45
C MET A 19 -1.21 -6.21 4.38
N PRO A 20 -0.91 -6.44 3.09
CA PRO A 20 -1.78 -6.02 1.98
C PRO A 20 -3.23 -6.47 2.17
N VAL A 21 -4.17 -5.67 1.66
CA VAL A 21 -5.60 -5.99 1.72
C VAL A 21 -5.85 -7.34 1.03
N PRO A 22 -6.44 -8.33 1.71
CA PRO A 22 -6.70 -9.63 1.10
C PRO A 22 -7.68 -9.51 -0.06
N MET A 23 -7.23 -9.85 -1.26
CA MET A 23 -8.08 -9.94 -2.45
C MET A 23 -8.42 -11.40 -2.77
N PRO A 24 -9.65 -11.70 -3.23
CA PRO A 24 -9.99 -13.05 -3.68
C PRO A 24 -9.13 -13.43 -4.87
N LYS A 25 -8.39 -14.54 -4.76
CA LYS A 25 -7.61 -15.08 -5.86
C LYS A 25 -8.55 -15.53 -6.98
N ARG A 26 -8.30 -15.07 -8.20
CA ARG A 26 -8.97 -15.54 -9.42
C ARG A 26 -7.90 -16.16 -10.31
N TRP A 27 -8.18 -17.34 -10.84
CA TRP A 27 -7.34 -17.92 -11.88
C TRP A 27 -7.51 -17.11 -13.17
N THR A 28 -6.40 -16.75 -13.81
CA THR A 28 -6.37 -16.02 -15.09
C THR A 28 -5.19 -16.52 -15.92
N GLU A 29 -5.34 -16.56 -17.24
CA GLU A 29 -4.24 -16.80 -18.20
C GLU A 29 -3.42 -15.53 -18.50
N ALA A 30 -3.54 -14.49 -17.65
CA ALA A 30 -2.79 -13.26 -17.80
C ALA A 30 -1.33 -13.48 -17.39
N GLU A 31 -0.43 -13.35 -18.36
CA GLU A 31 1.03 -13.45 -18.15
C GLU A 31 1.69 -12.06 -18.22
N ILE A 32 2.91 -11.96 -17.70
CA ILE A 32 3.73 -10.76 -17.84
C ILE A 32 4.13 -10.66 -19.31
N HIS A 33 3.90 -9.51 -19.94
CA HIS A 33 4.25 -9.33 -21.34
C HIS A 33 5.77 -9.51 -21.53
N PRO A 34 6.25 -10.30 -22.52
CA PRO A 34 7.67 -10.66 -22.67
C PRO A 34 8.65 -9.48 -22.72
N HIS A 35 8.19 -8.33 -23.22
CA HIS A 35 8.95 -7.08 -23.19
C HIS A 35 9.39 -6.68 -21.76
N PHE A 36 8.53 -6.82 -20.75
CA PHE A 36 8.87 -6.46 -19.37
C PHE A 36 9.82 -7.47 -18.75
N GLU A 37 9.63 -8.76 -19.05
CA GLU A 37 10.54 -9.81 -18.59
C GLU A 37 11.96 -9.54 -19.10
N LYS A 38 12.10 -9.29 -20.41
CA LYS A 38 13.38 -8.95 -21.04
C LYS A 38 14.01 -7.69 -20.43
N ARG A 39 13.20 -6.65 -20.18
CA ARG A 39 13.70 -5.40 -19.59
C ARG A 39 14.21 -5.60 -18.16
N ILE A 40 13.53 -6.41 -17.36
CA ILE A 40 13.98 -6.75 -16.00
C ILE A 40 15.26 -7.60 -16.05
N GLU A 41 15.34 -8.57 -16.97
CA GLU A 41 16.55 -9.38 -17.20
C GLU A 41 17.75 -8.48 -17.52
N GLU A 42 17.61 -7.55 -18.48
CA GLU A 42 18.66 -6.60 -18.86
C GLU A 42 19.11 -5.71 -17.69
N ILE A 43 18.16 -5.24 -16.85
CA ILE A 43 18.48 -4.47 -15.64
C ILE A 43 19.28 -5.33 -14.66
N ILE A 44 18.84 -6.55 -14.37
CA ILE A 44 19.52 -7.45 -13.42
C ILE A 44 20.93 -7.77 -13.92
N ASP A 45 21.10 -8.10 -15.20
CA ASP A 45 22.39 -8.41 -15.79
C ASP A 45 23.37 -7.24 -15.67
N ARG A 46 22.92 -6.01 -15.93
CA ARG A 46 23.75 -4.80 -15.76
C ARG A 46 24.14 -4.55 -14.31
N LEU A 47 23.23 -4.78 -13.37
CA LEU A 47 23.52 -4.64 -11.94
C LEU A 47 24.52 -5.70 -11.47
N CYS A 48 24.39 -6.95 -11.92
CA CYS A 48 25.34 -8.02 -11.64
C CYS A 48 26.72 -7.77 -12.30
N GLY A 49 26.77 -6.97 -13.37
CA GLY A 49 27.99 -6.56 -14.04
C GLY A 49 28.77 -5.42 -13.35
N LEU A 50 28.23 -4.78 -12.30
CA LEU A 50 28.91 -3.72 -11.56
C LEU A 50 30.24 -4.23 -10.99
N GLN A 51 31.30 -3.44 -11.18
CA GLN A 51 32.64 -3.75 -10.71
C GLN A 51 32.97 -2.97 -9.44
N PHE A 52 33.81 -3.56 -8.59
CA PHE A 52 34.40 -2.84 -7.47
C PHE A 52 35.51 -1.90 -7.95
N SER A 53 35.74 -0.84 -7.18
CA SER A 53 37.02 -0.12 -7.23
C SER A 53 38.08 -0.92 -6.47
N TYR A 54 39.35 -0.54 -6.59
CA TYR A 54 40.46 -1.18 -5.87
C TYR A 54 41.24 -0.12 -5.09
N ASP A 55 41.65 -0.46 -3.87
CA ASP A 55 42.56 0.39 -3.08
C ASP A 55 44.03 0.21 -3.52
N ASP A 56 44.94 0.96 -2.88
CA ASP A 56 46.37 0.94 -3.20
C ASP A 56 47.02 -0.44 -2.94
N GLU A 57 46.38 -1.30 -2.16
CA GLU A 57 46.81 -2.67 -1.85
C GLU A 57 46.18 -3.70 -2.81
N GLY A 58 45.31 -3.27 -3.72
CA GLY A 58 44.61 -4.12 -4.68
C GLY A 58 43.40 -4.84 -4.10
N ASN A 59 42.88 -4.42 -2.94
CA ASN A 59 41.66 -4.97 -2.37
C ASN A 59 40.43 -4.31 -2.99
N PRO A 60 39.35 -5.07 -3.28
CA PRO A 60 38.12 -4.49 -3.81
C PRO A 60 37.42 -3.63 -2.75
N VAL A 61 37.07 -2.41 -3.12
CA VAL A 61 36.34 -1.44 -2.27
C VAL A 61 35.07 -0.97 -2.97
N PRO A 62 33.96 -0.76 -2.23
CA PRO A 62 32.73 -0.26 -2.80
C PRO A 62 32.89 1.17 -3.31
N PHE A 63 32.17 1.50 -4.39
CA PHE A 63 32.11 2.88 -4.88
C PHE A 63 31.25 3.74 -3.95
N VAL A 64 31.78 4.86 -3.49
CA VAL A 64 31.06 5.81 -2.64
C VAL A 64 30.41 6.88 -3.53
N LEU A 65 29.11 6.72 -3.77
CA LEU A 65 28.30 7.71 -4.47
C LEU A 65 28.05 8.93 -3.57
N LYS A 66 28.14 10.12 -4.17
CA LYS A 66 27.78 11.37 -3.51
C LYS A 66 26.35 11.77 -3.87
N LEU A 67 25.74 12.59 -3.02
CA LEU A 67 24.51 13.28 -3.37
C LEU A 67 24.83 14.49 -4.25
N SER A 68 24.00 14.71 -5.25
CA SER A 68 23.90 15.99 -5.94
C SER A 68 23.45 17.09 -4.97
N PRO A 69 23.62 18.38 -5.31
CA PRO A 69 23.13 19.48 -4.46
C PRO A 69 21.63 19.39 -4.16
N ASP A 70 20.79 19.10 -5.15
CA ASP A 70 19.34 18.93 -5.03
C ASP A 70 18.95 17.61 -4.34
N GLY A 71 19.72 16.54 -4.57
CA GLY A 71 19.60 15.29 -3.83
C GLY A 71 19.87 15.47 -2.34
N LYS A 72 20.89 16.26 -2.00
CA LYS A 72 21.23 16.61 -0.62
C LYS A 72 20.13 17.44 0.05
N GLU A 73 19.62 18.46 -0.63
CA GLU A 73 18.49 19.26 -0.12
C GLU A 73 17.26 18.37 0.18
N SER A 74 16.96 17.45 -0.74
CA SER A 74 15.85 16.51 -0.59
C SER A 74 16.05 15.56 0.59
N TRP A 75 17.28 15.09 0.80
CA TRP A 75 17.66 14.26 1.94
C TRP A 75 17.57 15.02 3.27
N GLU A 76 18.10 16.24 3.35
CA GLU A 76 18.06 17.07 4.56
C GLU A 76 16.62 17.36 4.99
N ARG A 77 15.73 17.67 4.03
CA ARG A 77 14.31 17.84 4.31
C ARG A 77 13.71 16.58 4.93
N PHE A 78 13.88 15.42 4.28
CA PHE A 78 13.38 14.15 4.80
C PHE A 78 13.95 13.84 6.20
N TYR A 79 15.26 13.98 6.38
CA TYR A 79 15.94 13.66 7.64
C TYR A 79 15.37 14.48 8.79
N ASN A 80 15.18 15.79 8.60
CA ASN A 80 14.64 16.67 9.63
C ASN A 80 13.16 16.38 9.94
N GLU A 81 12.33 16.15 8.91
CA GLU A 81 10.92 15.77 9.09
C GLU A 81 10.80 14.42 9.83
N HIS A 82 11.57 13.42 9.40
CA HIS A 82 11.58 12.08 9.98
C HIS A 82 12.05 12.09 11.44
N ALA A 83 13.06 12.90 11.75
CA ALA A 83 13.53 13.08 13.13
C ALA A 83 12.45 13.73 14.01
N GLN A 84 11.70 14.71 13.49
CA GLN A 84 10.61 15.35 14.22
C GLN A 84 9.47 14.35 14.50
N GLU A 85 9.09 13.53 13.51
CA GLU A 85 8.08 12.47 13.68
C GLU A 85 8.53 11.44 14.71
N GLN A 86 9.82 11.09 14.72
CA GLN A 86 10.35 10.06 15.62
C GLN A 86 10.24 10.45 17.11
N ILE A 87 10.25 11.74 17.45
CA ILE A 87 10.13 12.21 18.85
C ILE A 87 8.80 11.78 19.48
N GLU A 88 7.74 11.69 18.67
CA GLU A 88 6.38 11.37 19.14
C GLU A 88 6.15 9.85 19.26
N LEU A 89 7.10 9.04 18.78
CA LEU A 89 6.99 7.59 18.74
C LEU A 89 7.66 6.95 19.95
N THR A 90 7.11 5.83 20.39
CA THR A 90 7.65 5.03 21.50
C THR A 90 7.71 3.55 21.13
N GLY A 91 8.41 2.76 21.94
CA GLY A 91 8.52 1.31 21.78
C GLY A 91 9.00 0.90 20.38
N ASP A 92 8.29 -0.05 19.80
CA ASP A 92 8.65 -0.62 18.50
C ASP A 92 8.53 0.34 17.32
N LEU A 93 7.59 1.28 17.38
CA LEU A 93 7.45 2.29 16.33
C LEU A 93 8.68 3.19 16.30
N ALA A 94 9.21 3.59 17.45
CA ALA A 94 10.46 4.34 17.53
C ALA A 94 11.63 3.53 16.97
N ALA A 95 11.70 2.23 17.30
CA ALA A 95 12.74 1.34 16.77
C ALA A 95 12.65 1.19 15.24
N ALA A 96 11.44 1.04 14.69
CA ALA A 96 11.21 0.97 13.26
C ALA A 96 11.56 2.30 12.56
N TRP A 97 11.14 3.45 13.10
CA TRP A 97 11.48 4.76 12.55
C TRP A 97 13.01 4.95 12.49
N SER A 98 13.73 4.57 13.54
CA SER A 98 15.21 4.62 13.53
C SER A 98 15.84 3.79 12.42
N LYS A 99 15.22 2.67 12.00
CA LYS A 99 15.70 1.87 10.86
C LYS A 99 15.26 2.42 9.51
N LEU A 100 14.06 2.98 9.44
CA LEU A 100 13.49 3.56 8.21
C LEU A 100 14.30 4.73 7.67
N GLU A 101 14.93 5.52 8.55
CA GLU A 101 15.88 6.56 8.13
C GLU A 101 16.99 5.96 7.26
N GLY A 102 17.68 4.94 7.76
CA GLY A 102 18.71 4.23 6.99
C GLY A 102 18.17 3.47 5.78
N TYR A 103 16.93 2.99 5.82
CA TYR A 103 16.30 2.35 4.66
C TYR A 103 15.99 3.35 3.55
N ALA A 104 15.59 4.59 3.86
CA ALA A 104 15.35 5.60 2.83
C ALA A 104 16.60 5.82 1.96
N ALA A 105 17.78 5.90 2.58
CA ALA A 105 19.05 5.99 1.85
C ALA A 105 19.35 4.75 1.00
N ARG A 106 19.14 3.54 1.56
CA ARG A 106 19.35 2.28 0.81
C ARG A 106 18.40 2.13 -0.37
N LEU A 107 17.13 2.45 -0.17
CA LEU A 107 16.10 2.40 -1.20
C LEU A 107 16.40 3.43 -2.30
N ALA A 108 16.81 4.64 -1.93
CA ALA A 108 17.23 5.64 -2.90
C ALA A 108 18.42 5.17 -3.75
N LEU A 109 19.40 4.52 -3.12
CA LEU A 109 20.55 3.92 -3.83
C LEU A 109 20.12 2.80 -4.79
N ILE A 110 19.22 1.91 -4.35
CA ILE A 110 18.68 0.84 -5.21
C ILE A 110 17.96 1.44 -6.41
N ILE A 111 17.09 2.45 -6.18
CA ILE A 111 16.36 3.13 -7.26
C ILE A 111 17.31 3.85 -8.21
N HIS A 112 18.35 4.51 -7.70
CA HIS A 112 19.38 5.15 -8.52
C HIS A 112 20.02 4.16 -9.49
N PHE A 113 20.43 2.99 -8.99
CA PHE A 113 21.06 1.98 -9.84
C PHE A 113 20.09 1.29 -10.79
N ILE A 114 18.82 1.13 -10.41
CA ILE A 114 17.78 0.67 -11.35
C ILE A 114 17.63 1.67 -12.49
N ARG A 115 17.56 2.98 -12.19
CA ARG A 115 17.48 4.05 -13.21
C ARG A 115 18.69 4.07 -14.12
N TRP A 116 19.89 3.86 -13.56
CA TRP A 116 21.11 3.72 -14.34
C TRP A 116 21.09 2.49 -15.25
N ALA A 117 20.70 1.32 -14.72
CA ALA A 117 20.64 0.08 -15.48
C ALA A 117 19.56 0.09 -16.57
N ASP A 118 18.54 0.93 -16.40
CA ASP A 118 17.43 1.13 -17.34
C ASP A 118 17.65 2.30 -18.31
N ASP A 119 18.84 2.92 -18.31
CA ASP A 119 19.19 4.11 -19.10
C ASP A 119 18.15 5.25 -18.99
N ASP A 120 17.67 5.54 -17.77
CA ASP A 120 16.71 6.61 -17.51
C ASP A 120 17.26 7.94 -18.07
N PRO A 121 16.59 8.57 -19.07
CA PRO A 121 17.10 9.78 -19.72
C PRO A 121 17.13 11.01 -18.80
N THR A 122 16.47 10.92 -17.64
CA THR A 122 16.49 11.97 -16.61
C THR A 122 17.64 11.81 -15.62
N LEU A 123 18.38 10.70 -15.67
CA LEU A 123 19.58 10.50 -14.84
C LEU A 123 20.80 11.06 -15.57
N HIS A 124 21.21 12.27 -15.20
CA HIS A 124 22.28 13.00 -15.91
C HIS A 124 23.69 12.50 -15.56
N ASP A 125 23.90 12.06 -14.33
CA ASP A 125 25.21 11.59 -13.84
C ASP A 125 25.02 10.26 -13.08
N PRO A 126 25.58 9.15 -13.58
CA PRO A 126 25.45 7.85 -12.93
C PRO A 126 26.22 7.74 -11.61
N GLU A 127 27.20 8.62 -11.37
CA GLU A 127 28.05 8.64 -10.18
C GLU A 127 27.53 9.59 -9.08
N VAL A 128 26.37 10.21 -9.29
CA VAL A 128 25.80 11.18 -8.35
C VAL A 128 24.30 10.92 -8.16
N ILE A 129 23.88 10.70 -6.91
CA ILE A 129 22.48 10.45 -6.58
C ILE A 129 21.70 11.77 -6.64
N ASP A 130 20.73 11.84 -7.56
CA ASP A 130 19.87 13.01 -7.79
C ASP A 130 18.67 13.12 -6.81
N SER A 131 17.97 14.25 -6.83
CA SER A 131 16.75 14.44 -6.04
C SER A 131 15.65 13.42 -6.34
N LYS A 132 15.53 12.95 -7.59
CA LYS A 132 14.49 11.99 -7.98
C LYS A 132 14.72 10.63 -7.33
N SER A 133 15.95 10.11 -7.33
CA SER A 133 16.32 8.86 -6.65
C SER A 133 16.08 8.93 -5.15
N ILE A 134 16.49 10.04 -4.52
CA ILE A 134 16.23 10.28 -3.09
C ILE A 134 14.73 10.32 -2.80
N SER A 135 13.97 11.08 -3.58
CA SER A 135 12.53 11.25 -3.38
C SER A 135 11.77 9.93 -3.47
N VAL A 136 12.09 9.06 -4.43
CA VAL A 136 11.46 7.73 -4.54
C VAL A 136 11.84 6.84 -3.35
N GLY A 137 13.10 6.84 -2.93
CA GLY A 137 13.55 6.10 -1.74
C GLY A 137 12.81 6.54 -0.47
N VAL A 138 12.60 7.85 -0.30
CA VAL A 138 11.83 8.44 0.79
C VAL A 138 10.35 8.04 0.72
N ILE A 139 9.72 8.09 -0.46
CA ILE A 139 8.33 7.66 -0.65
C ILE A 139 8.14 6.21 -0.19
N LEU A 140 9.04 5.31 -0.62
CA LEU A 140 8.99 3.91 -0.23
C LEU A 140 9.19 3.75 1.29
N ALA A 141 10.17 4.43 1.88
CA ALA A 141 10.41 4.37 3.31
C ALA A 141 9.21 4.88 4.13
N ARG A 142 8.60 5.99 3.71
CA ARG A 142 7.38 6.53 4.34
C ARG A 142 6.21 5.56 4.21
N TRP A 143 6.04 4.94 3.05
CA TRP A 143 5.02 3.91 2.84
C TRP A 143 5.21 2.72 3.80
N PHE A 144 6.44 2.21 3.93
CA PHE A 144 6.74 1.15 4.91
C PHE A 144 6.58 1.62 6.36
N GLY A 145 6.77 2.91 6.65
CA GLY A 145 6.45 3.50 7.96
C GLY A 145 4.95 3.45 8.27
N SER A 146 4.11 3.85 7.33
CA SER A 146 2.65 3.72 7.46
C SER A 146 2.22 2.27 7.65
N GLU A 147 2.91 1.36 6.97
CA GLU A 147 2.65 -0.07 7.09
C GLU A 147 3.07 -0.65 8.44
N ALA A 148 4.23 -0.23 8.96
CA ALA A 148 4.67 -0.58 10.31
C ALA A 148 3.68 -0.07 11.37
N LYS A 149 3.14 1.16 11.23
CA LYS A 149 2.06 1.68 12.09
C LYS A 149 0.85 0.75 12.09
N ARG A 150 0.42 0.31 10.90
CA ARG A 150 -0.74 -0.58 10.77
C ARG A 150 -0.49 -1.94 11.41
N ILE A 151 0.68 -2.53 11.19
CA ILE A 151 1.04 -3.85 11.73
C ILE A 151 1.21 -3.80 13.25
N TYR A 152 1.91 -2.80 13.79
CA TYR A 152 2.14 -2.69 15.23
C TYR A 152 0.86 -2.30 15.97
N GLY A 153 -0.03 -1.51 15.34
CA GLY A 153 -1.37 -1.28 15.85
C GLY A 153 -2.13 -2.59 16.10
N VAL A 154 -2.07 -3.56 15.17
CA VAL A 154 -2.70 -4.88 15.36
C VAL A 154 -2.14 -5.66 16.56
N PHE A 155 -0.87 -5.47 16.90
CA PHE A 155 -0.25 -6.16 18.04
C PHE A 155 -0.55 -5.49 19.39
N GLU A 156 -0.84 -4.19 19.39
CA GLU A 156 -1.19 -3.41 20.59
C GLU A 156 -2.70 -3.26 20.80
N GLU A 157 -3.51 -3.74 19.85
CA GLU A 157 -4.98 -3.76 19.94
C GLU A 157 -5.47 -4.52 21.18
N SER A 158 -6.36 -3.87 21.95
CA SER A 158 -7.23 -4.59 22.90
C SER A 158 -8.14 -5.57 22.16
N ASP A 159 -8.72 -6.53 22.88
CA ASP A 159 -9.64 -7.50 22.26
C ASP A 159 -10.84 -6.81 21.60
N GLU A 160 -11.34 -5.71 22.18
CA GLU A 160 -12.41 -4.88 21.61
C GLU A 160 -11.97 -4.16 20.33
N ALA A 161 -10.78 -3.56 20.33
CA ALA A 161 -10.24 -2.88 19.14
C ALA A 161 -9.99 -3.87 17.99
N ARG A 162 -9.50 -5.08 18.32
CA ARG A 162 -9.32 -6.18 17.37
C ARG A 162 -10.65 -6.66 16.79
N GLU A 163 -11.70 -6.71 17.59
CA GLU A 163 -13.03 -7.06 17.13
C GLU A 163 -13.60 -5.98 16.19
N GLN A 164 -13.51 -4.70 16.56
CA GLN A 164 -13.94 -3.58 15.72
C GLN A 164 -13.21 -3.56 14.36
N ARG A 165 -11.89 -3.75 14.33
CA ARG A 165 -11.14 -3.85 13.08
C ARG A 165 -11.61 -5.01 12.21
N ARG A 166 -11.84 -6.19 12.80
CA ARG A 166 -12.40 -7.34 12.06
C ARG A 166 -13.76 -7.02 11.46
N PHE A 167 -14.59 -6.22 12.15
CA PHE A 167 -15.88 -5.79 11.61
C PHE A 167 -15.70 -4.84 10.42
N ILE A 168 -14.82 -3.85 10.54
CA ILE A 168 -14.51 -2.90 9.46
C ILE A 168 -13.99 -3.64 8.22
N GLU A 169 -13.01 -4.53 8.37
CA GLU A 169 -12.47 -5.33 7.27
C GLU A 169 -13.56 -6.19 6.59
N LEU A 170 -14.48 -6.76 7.38
CA LEU A 170 -15.58 -7.56 6.86
C LEU A 170 -16.59 -6.70 6.08
N ILE A 171 -16.90 -5.50 6.56
CA ILE A 171 -17.79 -4.55 5.88
C ILE A 171 -17.13 -4.02 4.60
N GLN A 172 -15.82 -3.74 4.64
CA GLN A 172 -15.05 -3.30 3.47
C GLN A 172 -15.05 -4.37 2.36
N ARG A 173 -14.86 -5.64 2.72
CA ARG A 173 -15.00 -6.79 1.78
C ARG A 173 -16.39 -6.93 1.17
N LYS A 174 -17.43 -6.39 1.82
CA LYS A 174 -18.81 -6.37 1.33
C LYS A 174 -19.16 -5.12 0.51
N GLY A 175 -18.17 -4.28 0.16
CA GLY A 175 -18.37 -3.07 -0.63
C GLY A 175 -18.53 -1.80 0.21
N GLY A 176 -18.08 -1.81 1.47
CA GLY A 176 -17.99 -0.62 2.31
C GLY A 176 -19.28 -0.23 3.04
N TRP A 177 -20.33 -1.03 2.94
CA TRP A 177 -21.59 -0.80 3.63
C TRP A 177 -22.32 -2.11 3.94
N VAL A 178 -23.19 -2.09 4.96
CA VAL A 178 -24.07 -3.21 5.33
C VAL A 178 -25.40 -2.69 5.88
N SER A 179 -26.50 -3.42 5.65
CA SER A 179 -27.74 -3.17 6.41
C SER A 179 -27.69 -3.87 7.78
N VAL A 180 -28.51 -3.40 8.75
CA VAL A 180 -28.66 -4.09 10.05
C VAL A 180 -29.01 -5.57 9.84
N ARG A 181 -29.92 -5.86 8.90
CA ARG A 181 -30.35 -7.24 8.64
C ARG A 181 -29.27 -8.10 7.99
N ASP A 182 -28.45 -7.51 7.11
CA ASP A 182 -27.32 -8.22 6.50
C ASP A 182 -26.20 -8.46 7.50
N TRP A 183 -25.97 -7.51 8.39
CA TRP A 183 -24.98 -7.63 9.47
C TRP A 183 -25.40 -8.70 10.49
N GLN A 184 -26.66 -8.67 10.93
CA GLN A 184 -27.26 -9.71 11.77
C GLN A 184 -27.02 -11.12 11.20
N ARG A 185 -27.31 -11.31 9.91
CA ARG A 185 -27.13 -12.61 9.23
C ARG A 185 -25.67 -13.00 9.09
N THR A 186 -24.81 -12.04 8.81
CA THR A 186 -23.36 -12.26 8.66
C THR A 186 -22.72 -12.67 9.99
N ARG A 187 -23.20 -12.09 11.09
CA ARG A 187 -22.66 -12.31 12.44
C ARG A 187 -23.38 -13.42 13.21
N HIS A 188 -24.53 -13.89 12.72
CA HIS A 188 -25.40 -14.85 13.41
C HIS A 188 -25.84 -14.39 14.81
N ILE A 189 -26.19 -13.09 14.92
CA ILE A 189 -26.59 -12.43 16.17
C ILE A 189 -28.07 -11.98 16.12
N THR A 190 -28.56 -11.40 17.22
CA THR A 190 -29.88 -10.79 17.26
C THR A 190 -29.92 -9.44 16.53
N SER A 191 -31.13 -8.96 16.22
CA SER A 191 -31.29 -7.64 15.59
C SER A 191 -30.80 -6.51 16.50
N GLU A 192 -30.99 -6.66 17.82
CA GLU A 192 -30.58 -5.65 18.81
C GLU A 192 -29.04 -5.60 18.92
N GLU A 193 -28.37 -6.75 19.05
CA GLU A 193 -26.91 -6.83 19.03
C GLU A 193 -26.33 -6.28 17.74
N SER A 194 -26.95 -6.58 16.59
CA SER A 194 -26.52 -6.04 15.31
C SER A 194 -26.60 -4.51 15.25
N GLU A 195 -27.64 -3.90 15.83
CA GLU A 195 -27.73 -2.45 15.91
C GLU A 195 -26.69 -1.88 16.88
N GLN A 196 -26.46 -2.53 18.01
CA GLN A 196 -25.46 -2.12 19.00
C GLN A 196 -24.04 -2.18 18.43
N GLU A 197 -23.65 -3.27 17.76
CA GLU A 197 -22.33 -3.41 17.12
C GLU A 197 -22.09 -2.31 16.06
N LEU A 198 -23.08 -2.05 15.20
CA LEU A 198 -22.96 -1.01 14.17
C LEU A 198 -22.96 0.41 14.79
N LEU A 199 -23.73 0.64 15.86
CA LEU A 199 -23.74 1.91 16.58
C LEU A 199 -22.42 2.15 17.32
N ALA A 200 -21.78 1.11 17.84
CA ALA A 200 -20.46 1.20 18.44
C ALA A 200 -19.42 1.64 17.40
N LEU A 201 -19.47 1.13 16.17
CA LEU A 201 -18.61 1.59 15.07
C LEU A 201 -18.86 3.06 14.69
N VAL A 202 -20.11 3.51 14.70
CA VAL A 202 -20.44 4.95 14.52
C VAL A 202 -19.88 5.79 15.65
N THR A 203 -20.05 5.34 16.90
CA THR A 203 -19.56 6.05 18.10
C THR A 203 -18.04 6.18 18.10
N ALA A 204 -17.35 5.16 17.59
CA ALA A 204 -15.90 5.17 17.41
C ALA A 204 -15.43 5.95 16.16
N GLY A 205 -16.35 6.54 15.38
CA GLY A 205 -16.03 7.39 14.24
C GLY A 205 -15.75 6.67 12.91
N TYR A 206 -15.92 5.35 12.85
CA TYR A 206 -15.60 4.55 11.66
C TYR A 206 -16.63 4.62 10.53
N GLY A 207 -17.77 5.29 10.75
CA GLY A 207 -18.84 5.35 9.75
C GLY A 207 -20.08 6.06 10.25
N ARG A 208 -21.14 5.93 9.45
CA ARG A 208 -22.46 6.53 9.73
C ARG A 208 -23.59 5.56 9.46
N LEU A 209 -24.66 5.66 10.25
CA LEU A 209 -25.91 4.94 10.04
C LEU A 209 -26.93 5.88 9.38
N GLU A 210 -27.41 5.50 8.20
CA GLU A 210 -28.39 6.27 7.43
C GLU A 210 -29.61 5.40 7.09
N TRP A 211 -30.79 6.02 7.05
CA TRP A 211 -31.96 5.41 6.45
C TRP A 211 -31.89 5.62 4.95
N THR A 212 -31.79 4.52 4.19
CA THR A 212 -31.86 4.60 2.73
C THR A 212 -33.29 4.38 2.27
N GLU A 213 -33.79 5.33 1.48
CA GLU A 213 -35.03 5.17 0.72
C GLU A 213 -34.75 4.21 -0.45
N GLN A 214 -35.62 3.24 -0.67
CA GLN A 214 -35.57 2.43 -1.89
C GLN A 214 -36.52 3.03 -2.94
N THR A 215 -36.03 3.16 -4.17
CA THR A 215 -36.84 3.45 -5.36
C THR A 215 -37.67 2.22 -5.74
N GLY A 216 -38.74 1.91 -4.99
CA GLY A 216 -39.64 0.77 -5.29
C GLY A 216 -40.58 0.35 -4.15
N ARG A 217 -41.28 -0.79 -4.32
CA ARG A 217 -42.11 -1.42 -3.27
C ARG A 217 -41.21 -2.12 -2.23
N GLY A 218 -40.80 -1.38 -1.20
CA GLY A 218 -40.04 -1.89 -0.05
C GLY A 218 -40.07 -0.91 1.12
N GLN A 219 -39.86 -1.39 2.35
CA GLN A 219 -39.76 -0.51 3.52
C GLN A 219 -38.35 0.13 3.62
N PRO A 220 -38.22 1.36 4.14
CA PRO A 220 -36.93 1.99 4.41
C PRO A 220 -36.02 1.06 5.22
N THR A 221 -34.74 0.99 4.84
CA THR A 221 -33.77 0.11 5.50
C THR A 221 -32.60 0.92 6.06
N LYS A 222 -32.29 0.70 7.34
CA LYS A 222 -31.16 1.30 8.05
C LYS A 222 -29.86 0.64 7.60
N ARG A 223 -28.92 1.42 7.08
CA ARG A 223 -27.62 0.98 6.54
C ARG A 223 -26.48 1.72 7.21
N PHE A 224 -25.42 0.99 7.52
CA PHE A 224 -24.15 1.53 7.96
C PHE A 224 -23.22 1.68 6.75
N PHE A 225 -22.56 2.83 6.63
CA PHE A 225 -21.54 3.14 5.62
C PHE A 225 -20.22 3.44 6.32
N LEU A 226 -19.13 2.80 5.87
CA LEU A 226 -17.79 3.12 6.35
C LEU A 226 -17.40 4.55 5.93
N SER A 227 -16.76 5.26 6.85
CA SER A 227 -16.02 6.48 6.53
C SER A 227 -14.74 6.07 5.83
N TYR A 228 -14.62 6.37 4.54
CA TYR A 228 -13.33 6.26 3.85
C TYR A 228 -12.46 7.40 4.36
N ASP A 229 -11.50 7.07 5.22
CA ASP A 229 -10.37 7.96 5.44
C ASP A 229 -9.62 8.02 4.11
N THR A 230 -9.60 9.18 3.47
CA THR A 230 -8.91 9.42 2.21
C THR A 230 -7.39 9.41 2.46
N GLY A 231 -6.88 8.22 2.75
CA GLY A 231 -5.47 7.83 2.61
C GLY A 231 -5.27 6.85 1.45
N ASP A 232 -6.27 6.75 0.56
CA ASP A 232 -6.19 5.96 -0.66
C ASP A 232 -5.57 6.84 -1.75
N GLY A 233 -4.28 6.62 -2.00
CA GLY A 233 -3.51 7.27 -3.05
C GLY A 233 -3.89 6.85 -4.47
N ASP A 234 -5.05 6.23 -4.68
CA ASP A 234 -5.57 5.91 -6.01
C ASP A 234 -6.41 7.08 -6.56
N THR A 235 -5.73 8.20 -6.83
CA THR A 235 -6.27 9.23 -7.74
C THR A 235 -5.95 8.88 -9.18
N ASN A 236 -6.52 7.78 -9.68
CA ASN A 236 -6.79 7.71 -11.12
C ASN A 236 -8.00 8.59 -11.41
N SER A 237 -7.74 9.88 -11.63
CA SER A 237 -8.72 10.81 -12.19
C SER A 237 -9.27 10.22 -13.50
N PRO A 238 -10.60 10.26 -13.74
CA PRO A 238 -11.23 9.66 -14.93
C PRO A 238 -11.01 10.50 -16.21
N GLY A 239 -9.75 10.80 -16.51
CA GLY A 239 -9.35 11.60 -17.67
C GLY A 239 -7.87 11.52 -18.06
N ALA A 240 -7.04 10.71 -17.39
CA ALA A 240 -5.65 10.53 -17.78
C ALA A 240 -5.52 9.53 -18.94
N ILE A 241 -4.75 9.91 -19.94
CA ILE A 241 -4.49 9.19 -21.20
C ILE A 241 -4.08 7.73 -20.89
N LYS A 242 -4.80 6.78 -21.48
CA LYS A 242 -4.50 5.34 -21.41
C LYS A 242 -3.13 5.05 -22.03
N ASN A 243 -2.07 4.96 -21.21
CA ASN A 243 -0.87 4.23 -21.58
C ASN A 243 -1.07 2.76 -21.20
N GLY A 244 -1.19 1.88 -22.20
CA GLY A 244 -1.59 0.48 -22.07
C GLY A 244 -0.57 -0.47 -21.45
N ASN A 245 0.19 -0.06 -20.43
CA ASN A 245 1.31 -0.83 -19.88
C ASN A 245 1.25 -1.06 -18.36
N SER A 246 0.05 -1.14 -17.78
CA SER A 246 -0.16 -1.60 -16.40
C SER A 246 -1.27 -2.66 -16.37
N VAL A 247 -0.97 -3.84 -15.84
CA VAL A 247 -2.00 -4.85 -15.53
C VAL A 247 -2.69 -4.40 -14.25
N THR A 248 -3.79 -3.67 -14.40
CA THR A 248 -4.69 -3.33 -13.31
C THR A 248 -5.76 -4.40 -13.19
N VAL A 249 -5.91 -5.00 -12.01
CA VAL A 249 -7.05 -5.89 -11.71
C VAL A 249 -8.28 -5.00 -11.57
N ALA A 250 -9.12 -4.96 -12.61
CA ALA A 250 -10.31 -4.11 -12.63
C ALA A 250 -11.35 -4.59 -11.58
N PRO A 251 -11.93 -3.70 -10.77
CA PRO A 251 -13.13 -4.00 -10.01
C PRO A 251 -14.34 -4.07 -10.95
N VAL A 252 -15.25 -5.02 -10.71
CA VAL A 252 -16.49 -5.15 -11.47
C VAL A 252 -17.50 -4.14 -10.93
N THR A 253 -17.98 -3.24 -11.80
CA THR A 253 -19.28 -2.59 -11.66
C THR A 253 -20.33 -3.49 -12.32
N ASP A 254 -21.31 -3.95 -11.54
CA ASP A 254 -22.46 -4.71 -12.06
C ASP A 254 -23.35 -3.79 -12.91
N GLU A 255 -23.15 -3.78 -14.23
CA GLU A 255 -24.18 -3.36 -15.17
C GLU A 255 -24.85 -4.61 -15.77
N LYS A 256 -26.11 -4.83 -15.36
CA LYS A 256 -27.01 -5.80 -15.96
C LYS A 256 -27.32 -5.35 -17.40
N HIS A 257 -26.84 -6.08 -18.40
CA HIS A 257 -27.39 -5.99 -19.74
C HIS A 257 -28.56 -6.97 -19.89
N GLU A 258 -29.76 -6.40 -20.00
CA GLU A 258 -30.94 -7.06 -20.54
C GLU A 258 -30.67 -7.46 -21.99
N ALA A 259 -30.90 -8.73 -22.30
CA ALA A 259 -30.83 -9.25 -23.66
C ALA A 259 -32.15 -8.96 -24.38
N GLU A 260 -32.14 -8.03 -25.33
CA GLU A 260 -33.16 -7.95 -26.37
C GLU A 260 -32.72 -8.79 -27.56
N SER A 261 -33.52 -9.83 -27.86
CA SER A 261 -33.39 -10.63 -29.07
C SER A 261 -34.09 -9.92 -30.22
N GLU A 262 -33.34 -9.54 -31.24
CA GLU A 262 -33.92 -9.31 -32.57
C GLU A 262 -32.91 -9.73 -33.64
N TYR A 263 -33.06 -10.95 -34.17
CA TYR A 263 -32.43 -11.35 -35.43
C TYR A 263 -33.56 -11.71 -36.41
N ARG A 264 -33.99 -10.70 -37.17
CA ARG A 264 -34.66 -10.86 -38.46
C ARG A 264 -33.59 -11.07 -39.52
N GLY A 265 -33.79 -12.08 -40.37
CA GLY A 265 -32.82 -12.56 -41.36
C GLY A 265 -32.65 -11.68 -42.58
N ASP A 266 -31.75 -12.10 -43.48
CA ASP A 266 -32.13 -12.63 -44.80
C ASP A 266 -30.87 -12.97 -45.64
N TRP A 267 -31.02 -14.05 -46.43
CA TRP A 267 -30.15 -14.64 -47.48
C TRP A 267 -29.06 -15.63 -47.06
#